data_AF-A0A4Y2EXP4-F1
#
_entry.id   AF-A0A4Y2EXP4-F1
#
_cell.length_a   1.000
_cell.length_b   1.000
_cell.length_c   1.000
_cell.angle_alpha   90.00
_cell.angle_beta   90.00
_cell.angle_gamma   90.00
#
_symmetry.space_group_name_H-M   'P 1'
#
loop_
_entity.id
_entity.type
_entity.pdbx_description
1 polymer ?
#
loop_
_entity_poly.entity_id
_entity_poly.type
_entity_poly.pdbx_seq_one_letter_code
_entity_poly.pdbx_strand_id
1 'polypeptide(L)' 'MTALSYTVRLMTRDDVPGALEVWSRTGMQEATHCLYTWLEVDKEAFNIAVTDS' A
#
# COMPACT_ATOMS: atom_id res chain seq x y z
N MET A 1 13.13 -22.80 -0.39
CA MET A 1 12.35 -21.55 -0.33
C MET A 1 12.43 -20.93 -1.70
N THR A 2 11.34 -20.90 -2.45
CA THR A 2 11.24 -20.10 -3.68
C THR A 2 11.39 -18.63 -3.28
N ALA A 3 12.29 -17.91 -3.94
CA ALA A 3 12.43 -16.48 -3.73
C ALA A 3 11.13 -15.79 -4.15
N LEU A 4 10.51 -15.04 -3.25
CA LEU A 4 9.34 -14.23 -3.57
C LEU A 4 9.81 -13.09 -4.48
N SER A 5 9.34 -13.09 -5.73
CA SER A 5 9.61 -11.99 -6.67
C SER A 5 8.59 -10.88 -6.44
N TYR A 6 9.06 -9.65 -6.25
CA TYR A 6 8.22 -8.47 -6.12
C TYR A 6 8.91 -7.26 -6.76
N THR A 7 8.09 -6.30 -7.18
CA THR A 7 8.53 -4.99 -7.66
C THR A 7 8.07 -3.91 -6.69
N VAL A 8 8.93 -2.94 -6.39
CA VAL A 8 8.57 -1.77 -5.59
C VAL A 8 8.26 -0.60 -6.52
N ARG A 9 7.12 0.05 -6.30
CA ARG A 9 6.73 1.26 -7.05
C ARG A 9 5.93 2.22 -6.18
N LEU A 10 5.77 3.45 -6.65
CA LEU A 10 4.86 4.41 -6.06
C LEU A 10 3.43 3.84 -6.00
N MET A 11 2.78 4.09 -4.87
CA MET A 11 1.38 3.74 -4.66
C MET A 11 0.49 4.66 -5.49
N THR A 12 -0.52 4.08 -6.13
CA THR A 12 -1.57 4.82 -6.83
C THR A 12 -2.89 4.70 -6.07
N ARG A 13 -3.88 5.51 -6.47
CA ARG A 13 -5.21 5.47 -5.84
C ARG A 13 -5.86 4.09 -5.93
N ASP A 14 -5.61 3.36 -7.01
CA ASP A 14 -6.17 2.03 -7.24
C ASP A 14 -5.58 0.96 -6.30
N ASP A 15 -4.39 1.22 -5.73
CA ASP A 15 -3.74 0.30 -4.79
C ASP A 15 -4.26 0.45 -3.35
N VAL A 16 -4.94 1.55 -3.04
CA VAL A 16 -5.37 1.88 -1.67
C VAL A 16 -6.24 0.79 -1.03
N PRO A 17 -7.25 0.19 -1.71
CA PRO A 17 -8.02 -0.91 -1.13
C PRO A 17 -7.15 -2.11 -0.70
N GLY A 18 -6.17 -2.49 -1.51
CA GLY A 18 -5.26 -3.60 -1.20
C GLY A 18 -4.29 -3.26 -0.05
N ALA A 19 -3.77 -2.03 -0.02
CA ALA A 19 -2.93 -1.57 1.09
C ALA A 19 -3.70 -1.57 2.42
N LEU A 20 -4.97 -1.14 2.42
CA LEU A 20 -5.83 -1.17 3.61
C LEU A 20 -6.12 -2.61 4.07
N GLU A 21 -6.30 -3.56 3.16
CA GLU A 21 -6.44 -4.98 3.50
C GLU A 21 -5.19 -5.51 4.20
N VAL A 22 -4.00 -5.22 3.66
CA VAL A 22 -2.72 -5.61 4.29
C VAL A 22 -2.60 -5.00 5.69
N TRP A 23 -2.88 -3.71 5.84
CA TRP A 23 -2.81 -3.01 7.13
C TRP A 23 -3.77 -3.61 8.17
N SER A 24 -4.97 -4.00 7.75
CA SER A 24 -5.94 -4.67 8.63
C SER A 24 -5.41 -6.00 9.17
N ARG A 25 -4.64 -6.75 8.36
CA ARG A 25 -4.06 -8.04 8.71
C ARG A 25 -2.80 -7.92 9.56
N THR A 26 -2.02 -6.88 9.34
CA THR A 26 -0.76 -6.63 10.05
C THR A 26 -0.94 -5.80 11.33
N GLY A 27 -2.15 -5.30 11.59
CA GLY A 27 -2.42 -4.42 12.73
C GLY A 27 -1.83 -3.01 12.57
N MET A 28 -1.43 -2.63 11.35
CA MET A 28 -0.90 -1.29 11.02
C MET A 28 -1.98 -0.22 10.87
N GLN A 29 -3.18 -0.46 11.39
CA GLN A 29 -4.29 0.47 11.24
C GLN A 29 -4.22 1.58 12.31
N GLU A 30 -3.53 2.68 12.01
CA GLU A 30 -3.68 3.93 12.77
C GLU A 30 -5.00 4.62 12.39
N ALA A 31 -6.12 4.03 12.82
CA ALA A 31 -7.45 4.63 13.00
C ALA A 31 -8.07 5.51 11.88
N THR A 32 -7.47 5.64 10.69
CA THR A 32 -7.92 6.61 9.69
C THR A 32 -7.82 6.07 8.28
N HIS A 33 -8.86 6.33 7.48
CA HIS A 33 -8.89 6.21 6.03
C HIS A 33 -7.95 7.24 5.35
N CYS A 34 -6.77 7.48 5.94
CA CYS A 34 -5.92 8.62 5.62
C CYS A 34 -5.17 8.44 4.30
N LEU A 35 -5.02 7.22 3.76
CA LEU A 35 -4.28 6.99 2.52
C LEU A 35 -4.85 7.78 1.34
N TYR A 36 -6.17 7.88 1.21
CA TYR A 36 -6.79 8.71 0.16
C TYR A 36 -6.46 10.19 0.35
N THR A 37 -6.54 10.70 1.57
CA THR A 37 -6.22 12.10 1.90
C THR A 37 -4.73 12.40 1.70
N TRP A 38 -3.85 11.49 2.12
CA TRP A 38 -2.42 11.64 1.94
C TRP A 38 -2.03 11.67 0.46
N LEU A 39 -2.60 10.80 -0.37
CA LEU A 39 -2.36 10.83 -1.82
C LEU A 39 -2.82 12.13 -2.49
N GLU A 40 -3.76 12.86 -1.90
CA GLU A 40 -4.18 14.18 -2.39
C GLU A 40 -3.21 15.30 -1.98
N VAL A 41 -2.53 15.15 -0.84
CA VAL A 41 -1.53 16.12 -0.33
C VAL A 41 -0.14 15.85 -0.91
N ASP A 42 0.27 14.59 -0.95
CA ASP A 42 1.55 14.11 -1.44
C ASP A 42 1.38 12.78 -2.19
N LYS A 43 1.55 12.83 -3.51
CA LYS A 43 1.39 11.68 -4.41
C LYS A 43 2.55 10.70 -4.33
N GLU A 44 3.67 11.08 -3.73
CA GLU A 44 4.89 10.28 -3.64
C GLU A 44 5.13 9.72 -2.24
N ALA A 45 4.23 10.00 -1.29
CA ALA A 45 4.37 9.65 0.13
C ALA A 45 4.49 8.14 0.41
N PHE A 46 3.98 7.28 -0.48
CA PHE A 46 3.92 5.84 -0.27
C PHE A 46 4.47 5.05 -1.45
N ASN A 47 5.32 4.07 -1.11
CA ASN A 47 5.72 3.01 -2.02
C ASN A 47 5.06 1.70 -1.59
N ILE A 48 4.74 0.85 -2.56
CA ILE A 48 4.20 -0.50 -2.34
C ILE A 48 5.08 -1.54 -3.01
N ALA A 49 5.16 -2.72 -2.40
CA ALA A 49 5.72 -3.91 -3.00
C ALA A 49 4.60 -4.76 -3.59
N VAL A 50 4.67 -5.07 -4.88
CA VAL A 50 3.65 -5.83 -5.61
C VAL A 50 4.27 -7.11 -6.16
N THR A 51 3.59 -8.23 -5.94
CA THR A 51 3.93 -9.53 -6.52
C THR A 51 3.09 -9.77 -7.78
N ASP A 52 3.61 -10.51 -8.76
CA ASP A 52 2.87 -10.86 -10.00
C ASP A 52 1.76 -11.91 -9.80
N SER A 53 1.46 -12.28 -8.56
CA SER A 53 0.61 -13.41 -8.15
C SER A 53 -0.79 -12.99 -7.75
#